data_AF-A0A093QSD4-F1
#
_entry.id   AF-A0A093QSD4-F1
#
_cell.length_a   1.000
_cell.length_b   1.000
_cell.length_c   1.000
_cell.angle_alpha   90.00
_cell.angle_beta   90.00
_cell.angle_gamma   90.00
#
_symmetry.space_group_name_H-M   'P 1'
#
loop_
_entity.id
_entity.type
_entity.pdbx_description
1 polymer ?
#
loop_
_entity_poly.entity_id
_entity_poly.type
_entity_poly.pdbx_seq_one_letter_code
_entity_poly.pdbx_strand_id
1 'polypeptide(L)'
;IITSLVFLLMVVTFPISGWFALKIVPTYERMIIFRLGRIRAPQGPGVVLLLPFIDHWQRVDLRTRAFNVPPCKLTSKDGAVISMGADIQFRVWDPVLSVMMVKDLIAATRMTAQNAMTKILVKKSLREIQVEKLKIGEQLLLEINDMIKSWGLEVDRVELSMEAVLQPPQENLVGPLATMPPVPGLEGLDGTIQQLAAHFLSNTLALAGSGTGTPEADSMETVNEVEPPTTPLLTTNGSAWRKPSVDELFSAVEPILSEALVGQVGASYQVNIALPSGAWSTYFIDLSSGNGRAGRGVPEGSPDVILEVAEKDLQDLFLGDLRPLGAYMSGRLQVRGDLHLALKLEELVKAMKQRR
;
A
#
# COMPACT_ATOMS: atom_id res chain seq x y z
N ILE A 1 -5.08 -52.96 -0.26
CA ILE A 1 -3.91 -53.87 -0.36
C ILE A 1 -2.61 -53.11 -0.07
N ILE A 2 -2.06 -52.31 -1.01
CA ILE A 2 -0.75 -51.61 -0.85
C ILE A 2 -0.61 -50.86 0.49
N THR A 3 -1.60 -50.06 0.87
CA THR A 3 -1.62 -49.33 2.16
C THR A 3 -1.59 -50.23 3.39
N SER A 4 -2.21 -51.41 3.32
CA SER A 4 -2.23 -52.40 4.40
C SER A 4 -0.90 -53.14 4.50
N LEU A 5 -0.23 -53.40 3.37
CA LEU A 5 1.08 -54.04 3.32
C LEU A 5 2.16 -53.14 3.92
N VAL A 6 2.18 -51.85 3.56
CA VAL A 6 3.14 -50.89 4.14
C VAL A 6 2.83 -50.59 5.60
N PHE A 7 1.55 -50.60 6.02
CA PHE A 7 1.21 -50.52 7.45
C PHE A 7 1.71 -51.75 8.23
N LEU A 8 1.54 -52.97 7.69
CA LEU A 8 2.11 -54.19 8.28
C LEU A 8 3.64 -54.10 8.40
N LEU A 9 4.32 -53.66 7.34
CA LEU A 9 5.77 -53.47 7.33
C LEU A 9 6.22 -52.43 8.38
N MET A 10 5.47 -51.33 8.52
CA MET A 10 5.73 -50.29 9.53
C MET A 10 5.64 -50.86 10.96
N VAL A 11 4.66 -51.73 11.24
CA VAL A 11 4.53 -52.40 12.55
C VAL A 11 5.68 -53.39 12.79
N VAL A 12 6.05 -54.19 11.80
CA VAL A 12 7.16 -55.16 11.90
C VAL A 12 8.53 -54.46 12.10
N THR A 13 8.70 -53.25 11.58
CA THR A 13 9.93 -52.45 11.68
C THR A 13 9.93 -51.43 12.83
N PHE A 14 8.96 -51.53 13.74
CA PHE A 14 8.95 -50.75 14.98
C PHE A 14 10.09 -51.22 15.91
N PRO A 15 10.82 -50.32 16.62
CA PRO A 15 10.57 -48.88 16.81
C PRO A 15 11.15 -47.95 15.74
N ILE A 16 12.04 -48.44 14.86
CA ILE A 16 12.80 -47.60 13.92
C ILE A 16 11.87 -46.84 12.97
N SER A 17 10.81 -47.49 12.48
CA SER A 17 9.78 -46.88 11.63
C SER A 17 9.05 -45.72 12.31
N GLY A 18 8.82 -45.81 13.63
CA GLY A 18 8.09 -44.82 14.41
C GLY A 18 8.77 -43.45 14.43
N TRP A 19 10.10 -43.44 14.55
CA TRP A 19 10.88 -42.19 14.55
C TRP A 19 10.79 -41.41 13.22
N PHE A 20 10.70 -42.13 12.09
CA PHE A 20 10.55 -41.51 10.77
C PHE A 20 9.11 -41.19 10.40
N ALA A 21 8.14 -41.98 10.87
CA ALA A 21 6.72 -41.81 10.58
C ALA A 21 6.07 -40.67 11.38
N LEU A 22 6.58 -40.38 12.57
CA LEU A 22 5.98 -39.40 13.48
C LEU A 22 6.56 -38.00 13.25
N LYS A 23 5.78 -37.09 12.66
CA LYS A 23 6.23 -35.74 12.33
C LYS A 23 5.37 -34.67 13.00
N ILE A 24 6.01 -33.75 13.70
CA ILE A 24 5.36 -32.62 14.38
C ILE A 24 5.16 -31.48 13.37
N VAL A 25 3.97 -30.88 13.37
CA VAL A 25 3.59 -29.71 12.57
C VAL A 25 3.28 -28.53 13.50
N PRO A 26 3.90 -27.36 13.32
CA PRO A 26 3.65 -26.19 14.17
C PRO A 26 2.30 -25.52 13.87
N THR A 27 1.76 -24.77 14.82
CA THR A 27 0.42 -24.15 14.77
C THR A 27 0.14 -23.26 13.56
N TYR A 28 1.18 -22.66 12.99
CA TYR A 28 1.09 -21.75 11.84
C TYR A 28 1.27 -22.44 10.47
N GLU A 29 1.58 -23.74 10.44
CA GLU A 29 1.67 -24.54 9.21
C GLU A 29 0.47 -25.50 9.09
N ARG A 30 0.10 -25.80 7.85
CA ARG A 30 -0.77 -26.93 7.50
C ARG A 30 0.04 -27.94 6.69
N MET A 31 -0.20 -29.22 6.93
CA MET A 31 0.48 -30.28 6.17
C MET A 31 -0.53 -31.01 5.29
N ILE A 32 -0.27 -30.99 3.98
CA ILE A 32 -1.05 -31.69 2.96
C ILE A 32 -0.36 -33.02 2.72
N ILE A 33 -1.14 -34.10 2.65
CA ILE A 33 -0.64 -35.46 2.42
C ILE A 33 -1.25 -36.00 1.14
N PHE A 34 -0.37 -36.40 0.22
CA PHE A 34 -0.69 -37.12 -1.00
C PHE A 34 -0.37 -38.59 -0.80
N ARG A 35 -1.40 -39.44 -0.86
CA ARG A 35 -1.29 -40.90 -0.69
C ARG A 35 -1.68 -41.59 -1.99
N LEU A 36 -0.70 -42.17 -2.70
CA LEU A 36 -0.90 -42.85 -3.99
C LEU A 36 -1.69 -41.99 -5.00
N GLY A 37 -1.31 -40.71 -5.15
CA GLY A 37 -1.96 -39.76 -6.05
C GLY A 37 -3.32 -39.22 -5.58
N ARG A 38 -3.84 -39.63 -4.41
CA ARG A 38 -5.04 -39.04 -3.81
C ARG A 38 -4.68 -38.06 -2.70
N ILE A 39 -5.31 -36.90 -2.70
CA ILE A 39 -5.19 -35.91 -1.64
C ILE A 39 -6.00 -36.32 -0.40
N ARG A 40 -5.42 -36.12 0.79
CA ARG A 40 -6.12 -36.22 2.09
C ARG A 40 -6.53 -34.82 2.56
N ALA A 41 -7.52 -34.76 3.44
CA ALA A 41 -7.89 -33.53 4.14
C ALA A 41 -6.64 -32.92 4.84
N PRO A 42 -6.46 -31.58 4.79
CA PRO A 42 -5.28 -30.92 5.32
C PRO A 42 -5.16 -31.18 6.81
N GLN A 43 -4.00 -31.68 7.24
CA GLN A 43 -3.77 -32.00 8.64
C GLN A 43 -3.50 -30.73 9.45
N GLY A 44 -4.12 -30.68 10.63
CA GLY A 44 -3.90 -29.63 11.61
C GLY A 44 -2.54 -29.72 12.30
N PRO A 45 -2.24 -28.75 13.17
CA PRO A 45 -1.01 -28.77 13.95
C PRO A 45 -1.01 -29.87 15.00
N GLY A 46 0.18 -30.26 15.45
CA GLY A 46 0.40 -31.38 16.35
C GLY A 46 1.13 -32.54 15.66
N VAL A 47 0.86 -33.75 16.14
CA VAL A 47 1.56 -34.96 15.69
C VAL A 47 0.81 -35.62 14.54
N VAL A 48 1.46 -35.71 13.38
CA VAL A 48 0.92 -36.33 12.16
C VAL A 48 1.69 -37.60 11.86
N LEU A 49 0.97 -38.72 11.72
CA LEU A 49 1.54 -40.01 11.31
C LEU A 49 1.58 -40.11 9.78
N LEU A 50 2.78 -40.19 9.23
CA LEU A 50 3.05 -40.34 7.79
C LEU A 50 3.50 -41.77 7.51
N LEU A 51 2.92 -42.42 6.49
CA LEU A 51 3.40 -43.75 6.09
C LEU A 51 4.67 -43.59 5.23
N PRO A 52 5.82 -44.16 5.63
CA PRO A 52 7.03 -44.11 4.81
C PRO A 52 6.79 -44.77 3.44
N PHE A 53 7.55 -44.32 2.44
CA PHE A 53 7.48 -44.74 1.02
C PHE A 53 6.18 -44.40 0.25
N ILE A 54 5.03 -44.31 0.90
CA ILE A 54 3.74 -44.04 0.23
C ILE A 54 3.33 -42.56 0.30
N ASP A 55 3.49 -41.93 1.46
CA ASP A 55 2.95 -40.59 1.70
C ASP A 55 3.95 -39.52 1.30
N HIS A 56 3.60 -38.72 0.29
CA HIS A 56 4.29 -37.48 0.00
C HIS A 56 3.61 -36.34 0.76
N TRP A 57 4.38 -35.52 1.47
CA TRP A 57 3.85 -34.45 2.32
C TRP A 57 4.44 -33.11 1.93
N GLN A 58 3.62 -32.07 1.98
CA GLN A 58 4.03 -30.69 1.75
C GLN A 58 3.51 -29.82 2.88
N ARG A 59 4.38 -28.97 3.43
CA ARG A 59 4.03 -27.96 4.44
C ARG A 59 3.70 -26.65 3.74
N VAL A 60 2.61 -26.03 4.16
CA VAL A 60 2.18 -24.71 3.71
C VAL A 60 2.01 -23.83 4.94
N ASP A 61 2.69 -22.70 4.94
CA ASP A 61 2.62 -21.69 5.99
C ASP A 61 1.40 -20.80 5.74
N LEU A 62 0.61 -20.54 6.79
CA LEU A 62 -0.58 -19.71 6.71
C LEU A 62 -0.32 -18.23 7.05
N ARG A 63 0.90 -17.88 7.47
CA ARG A 63 1.27 -16.50 7.80
C ARG A 63 1.26 -15.60 6.57
N THR A 64 0.91 -14.33 6.77
CA THR A 64 1.07 -13.28 5.76
C THR A 64 2.54 -13.16 5.36
N ARG A 65 2.78 -13.11 4.05
CA ARG A 65 4.08 -12.97 3.41
C ARG A 65 4.05 -11.77 2.49
N ALA A 66 5.10 -10.97 2.53
CA ALA A 66 5.32 -9.86 1.60
C ALA A 66 6.18 -10.34 0.42
N PHE A 67 5.91 -9.81 -0.78
CA PHE A 67 6.83 -9.89 -1.91
C PHE A 67 6.71 -8.66 -2.80
N ASN A 68 7.85 -8.25 -3.35
CA ASN A 68 7.93 -7.14 -4.29
C ASN A 68 7.65 -7.63 -5.74
N VAL A 69 6.84 -6.85 -6.46
CA VAL A 69 6.58 -6.93 -7.91
C VAL A 69 7.58 -6.02 -8.62
N PRO A 70 8.43 -6.57 -9.52
CA PRO A 70 9.53 -5.81 -10.12
C PRO A 70 9.03 -4.57 -10.87
N PRO A 71 9.80 -3.47 -10.83
CA PRO A 71 9.39 -2.21 -11.42
C PRO A 71 9.22 -2.32 -12.94
N CYS A 72 8.07 -1.86 -13.42
CA CYS A 72 7.72 -1.88 -14.83
C CYS A 72 7.68 -0.47 -15.41
N LYS A 73 8.25 -0.29 -16.60
CA LYS A 73 8.17 0.97 -17.37
C LYS A 73 6.82 1.03 -18.07
N LEU A 74 6.01 2.03 -17.71
CA LEU A 74 4.64 2.21 -18.18
C LEU A 74 4.45 3.64 -18.69
N THR A 75 3.71 3.80 -19.78
CA THR A 75 3.28 5.11 -20.28
C THR A 75 1.90 5.44 -19.71
N SER A 76 1.83 6.53 -18.97
CA SER A 76 0.60 7.10 -18.41
C SER A 76 -0.29 7.72 -19.52
N LYS A 77 -1.56 7.96 -19.21
CA LYS A 77 -2.53 8.61 -20.12
C LYS A 77 -2.02 9.95 -20.68
N ASP A 78 -1.21 10.68 -19.92
CA ASP A 78 -0.66 11.99 -20.30
C ASP A 78 0.69 11.91 -21.03
N GLY A 79 1.09 10.71 -21.50
CA GLY A 79 2.37 10.47 -22.18
C GLY A 79 3.60 10.40 -21.26
N ALA A 80 3.45 10.63 -19.95
CA ALA A 80 4.55 10.50 -19.00
C ALA A 80 5.02 9.02 -18.87
N VAL A 81 6.33 8.80 -18.92
CA VAL A 81 6.95 7.47 -18.76
C VAL A 81 7.40 7.29 -17.32
N ILE A 82 6.79 6.34 -16.62
CA ILE A 82 7.04 6.04 -15.21
C ILE A 82 7.53 4.62 -15.00
N SER A 83 8.40 4.43 -14.02
CA SER A 83 8.82 3.13 -13.50
C SER A 83 8.16 2.90 -12.14
N MET A 84 7.28 1.91 -12.05
CA MET A 84 6.54 1.60 -10.83
C MET A 84 6.53 0.10 -10.55
N GLY A 85 6.78 -0.27 -9.30
CA GLY A 85 6.57 -1.60 -8.74
C GLY A 85 5.50 -1.59 -7.64
N ALA A 86 5.34 -2.70 -6.93
CA ALA A 86 4.40 -2.80 -5.80
C ALA A 86 4.88 -3.81 -4.76
N ASP A 87 4.68 -3.53 -3.47
CA ASP A 87 4.76 -4.56 -2.42
C ASP A 87 3.38 -5.16 -2.19
N ILE A 88 3.30 -6.48 -2.13
CA ILE A 88 2.05 -7.22 -1.97
C ILE A 88 2.17 -8.16 -0.78
N GLN A 89 1.27 -7.97 0.18
CA GLN A 89 1.14 -8.79 1.37
C GLN A 89 -0.05 -9.73 1.18
N PHE A 90 0.23 -11.03 1.21
CA PHE A 90 -0.75 -12.07 0.97
C PHE A 90 -0.60 -13.21 1.99
N ARG A 91 -1.68 -13.94 2.25
CA ARG A 91 -1.67 -15.16 3.05
C ARG A 91 -2.39 -16.30 2.32
N VAL A 92 -2.08 -17.53 2.72
CA VAL A 92 -2.80 -18.70 2.22
C VAL A 92 -4.07 -18.87 3.05
N TRP A 93 -5.23 -18.80 2.39
CA TRP A 93 -6.53 -19.11 2.99
C TRP A 93 -6.79 -20.63 2.96
N ASP A 94 -6.64 -21.24 1.78
CA ASP A 94 -6.83 -22.67 1.57
C ASP A 94 -5.52 -23.33 1.09
N PRO A 95 -4.84 -24.11 1.95
CA PRO A 95 -3.60 -24.77 1.57
C PRO A 95 -3.81 -25.84 0.47
N VAL A 96 -4.99 -26.47 0.40
CA VAL A 96 -5.29 -27.51 -0.60
C VAL A 96 -5.34 -26.90 -2.00
N LEU A 97 -6.11 -25.83 -2.17
CA LEU A 97 -6.17 -25.11 -3.46
C LEU A 97 -4.80 -24.52 -3.84
N SER A 98 -4.08 -23.97 -2.85
CA SER A 98 -2.75 -23.39 -3.02
C SER A 98 -1.75 -24.36 -3.66
N VAL A 99 -1.69 -25.62 -3.22
CA VAL A 99 -0.77 -26.61 -3.80
C VAL A 99 -1.32 -27.28 -5.07
N MET A 100 -2.63 -27.39 -5.22
CA MET A 100 -3.26 -28.09 -6.35
C MET A 100 -3.38 -27.25 -7.62
N MET A 101 -3.58 -25.93 -7.50
CA MET A 101 -3.93 -25.08 -8.65
C MET A 101 -2.71 -24.52 -9.39
N VAL A 102 -1.65 -24.14 -8.66
CA VAL A 102 -0.48 -23.46 -9.24
C VAL A 102 0.80 -23.99 -8.60
N LYS A 103 1.75 -24.40 -9.43
CA LYS A 103 3.07 -24.88 -8.98
C LYS A 103 3.87 -23.78 -8.27
N ASP A 104 4.06 -22.65 -8.94
CA ASP A 104 4.87 -21.52 -8.48
C ASP A 104 3.99 -20.30 -8.17
N LEU A 105 3.25 -20.38 -7.06
CA LEU A 105 2.28 -19.37 -6.61
C LEU A 105 2.84 -17.94 -6.63
N ILE A 106 4.06 -17.74 -6.14
CA ILE A 106 4.70 -16.41 -6.06
C ILE A 106 4.96 -15.85 -7.46
N ALA A 107 5.38 -16.69 -8.42
CA ALA A 107 5.64 -16.26 -9.79
C ALA A 107 4.34 -15.91 -10.53
N ALA A 108 3.30 -16.75 -10.38
CA ALA A 108 1.98 -16.48 -10.96
C ALA A 108 1.33 -15.23 -10.36
N THR A 109 1.35 -15.09 -9.03
CA THR A 109 0.81 -13.92 -8.30
C THR A 109 1.52 -12.63 -8.71
N ARG A 110 2.86 -12.67 -8.87
CA ARG A 110 3.64 -11.54 -9.40
C ARG A 110 3.23 -11.13 -10.81
N MET A 111 3.07 -12.09 -11.72
CA MET A 111 2.64 -11.83 -13.10
C MET A 111 1.21 -11.26 -13.15
N THR A 112 0.29 -11.84 -12.39
CA THR A 112 -1.10 -11.35 -12.25
C THR A 112 -1.14 -9.93 -11.71
N ALA A 113 -0.37 -9.64 -10.66
CA ALA A 113 -0.26 -8.30 -10.09
C ALA A 113 0.30 -7.27 -11.08
N GLN A 114 1.39 -7.61 -11.77
CA GLN A 114 2.00 -6.77 -12.80
C GLN A 114 1.02 -6.44 -13.93
N ASN A 115 0.23 -7.42 -14.38
CA ASN A 115 -0.79 -7.24 -15.41
C ASN A 115 -1.95 -6.35 -14.93
N ALA A 116 -2.49 -6.60 -13.73
CA ALA A 116 -3.56 -5.79 -13.14
C ALA A 116 -3.13 -4.34 -12.90
N MET A 117 -1.92 -4.15 -12.37
CA MET A 117 -1.29 -2.86 -12.14
C MET A 117 -1.12 -2.08 -13.45
N THR A 118 -0.58 -2.73 -14.49
CA THR A 118 -0.46 -2.15 -15.84
C THR A 118 -1.82 -1.72 -16.40
N LYS A 119 -2.84 -2.59 -16.30
CA LYS A 119 -4.22 -2.37 -16.79
C LYS A 119 -4.89 -1.15 -16.15
N ILE A 120 -4.59 -0.84 -14.88
CA ILE A 120 -5.14 0.31 -14.16
C ILE A 120 -4.30 1.58 -14.42
N LEU A 121 -2.97 1.51 -14.28
CA LEU A 121 -2.09 2.68 -14.38
C LEU A 121 -2.09 3.35 -15.76
N VAL A 122 -2.18 2.57 -16.85
CA VAL A 122 -2.24 3.11 -18.22
C VAL A 122 -3.47 4.00 -18.45
N LYS A 123 -4.55 3.81 -17.67
CA LYS A 123 -5.80 4.61 -17.78
C LYS A 123 -5.78 5.90 -16.96
N LYS A 124 -4.80 6.07 -16.07
CA LYS A 124 -4.71 7.16 -15.09
C LYS A 124 -3.64 8.18 -15.50
N SER A 125 -3.87 9.45 -15.16
CA SER A 125 -2.86 10.52 -15.30
C SER A 125 -1.76 10.40 -14.24
N LEU A 126 -0.58 10.98 -14.49
CA LEU A 126 0.51 10.97 -13.48
C LEU A 126 0.09 11.65 -12.17
N ARG A 127 -0.67 12.75 -12.28
CA ARG A 127 -1.17 13.52 -11.13
C ARG A 127 -2.21 12.73 -10.35
N GLU A 128 -3.15 12.04 -11.02
CA GLU A 128 -4.09 11.12 -10.35
C GLU A 128 -3.36 9.97 -9.66
N ILE A 129 -2.31 9.40 -10.26
CA ILE A 129 -1.52 8.31 -9.66
C ILE A 129 -0.88 8.74 -8.33
N GLN A 130 -0.36 9.97 -8.26
CA GLN A 130 0.26 10.52 -7.05
C GLN A 130 -0.78 10.88 -5.98
N VAL A 131 -1.89 11.52 -6.37
CA VAL A 131 -2.93 12.00 -5.44
C VAL A 131 -3.87 10.88 -4.98
N GLU A 132 -4.23 9.95 -5.86
CA GLU A 132 -5.19 8.87 -5.60
C GLU A 132 -4.53 7.51 -5.31
N LYS A 133 -3.23 7.49 -4.97
CA LYS A 133 -2.44 6.27 -4.70
C LYS A 133 -3.18 5.21 -3.89
N LEU A 134 -3.87 5.63 -2.82
CA LEU A 134 -4.64 4.74 -1.94
C LEU A 134 -5.84 4.09 -2.66
N LYS A 135 -6.65 4.88 -3.38
CA LYS A 135 -7.80 4.37 -4.15
C LYS A 135 -7.36 3.39 -5.25
N ILE A 136 -6.24 3.70 -5.90
CA ILE A 136 -5.66 2.82 -6.94
C ILE A 136 -5.16 1.52 -6.29
N GLY A 137 -4.57 1.58 -5.10
CA GLY A 137 -4.21 0.40 -4.30
C GLY A 137 -5.42 -0.47 -3.93
N GLU A 138 -6.52 0.13 -3.48
CA GLU A 138 -7.78 -0.58 -3.18
C GLU A 138 -8.39 -1.21 -4.44
N GLN A 139 -8.45 -0.48 -5.56
CA GLN A 139 -8.95 -1.01 -6.83
C GLN A 139 -8.08 -2.17 -7.35
N LEU A 140 -6.75 -2.05 -7.21
CA LEU A 140 -5.80 -3.09 -7.58
C LEU A 140 -5.92 -4.32 -6.66
N LEU A 141 -6.15 -4.12 -5.36
CA LEU A 141 -6.40 -5.21 -4.41
C LEU A 141 -7.65 -6.00 -4.80
N LEU A 142 -8.76 -5.33 -5.16
CA LEU A 142 -9.99 -6.00 -5.59
C LEU A 142 -9.79 -6.83 -6.87
N GLU A 143 -9.16 -6.25 -7.90
CA GLU A 143 -8.88 -6.91 -9.18
C GLU A 143 -7.94 -8.12 -9.02
N ILE A 144 -6.90 -8.00 -8.18
CA ILE A 144 -5.98 -9.10 -7.89
C ILE A 144 -6.67 -10.19 -7.06
N ASN A 145 -7.40 -9.82 -6.02
CA ASN A 145 -8.01 -10.77 -5.09
C ASN A 145 -9.08 -11.64 -5.77
N ASP A 146 -9.84 -11.11 -6.72
CA ASP A 146 -10.83 -11.88 -7.49
C ASP A 146 -10.18 -13.04 -8.27
N MET A 147 -9.09 -12.76 -8.99
CA MET A 147 -8.34 -13.79 -9.72
C MET A 147 -7.68 -14.81 -8.77
N ILE A 148 -7.02 -14.32 -7.73
CA ILE A 148 -6.12 -15.12 -6.88
C ILE A 148 -6.87 -15.94 -5.82
N LYS A 149 -8.13 -15.59 -5.50
CA LYS A 149 -9.03 -16.42 -4.68
C LYS A 149 -9.22 -17.83 -5.24
N SER A 150 -9.19 -18.00 -6.57
CA SER A 150 -9.25 -19.32 -7.23
C SER A 150 -8.05 -20.22 -6.89
N TRP A 151 -6.93 -19.64 -6.45
CA TRP A 151 -5.70 -20.33 -6.05
C TRP A 151 -5.58 -20.54 -4.54
N GLY A 152 -6.64 -20.27 -3.75
CA GLY A 152 -6.62 -20.46 -2.29
C GLY A 152 -5.80 -19.42 -1.51
N LEU A 153 -5.52 -18.28 -2.13
CA LEU A 153 -4.75 -17.17 -1.58
C LEU A 153 -5.67 -15.99 -1.28
N GLU A 154 -5.28 -15.14 -0.34
CA GLU A 154 -6.00 -13.92 0.05
C GLU A 154 -4.99 -12.77 0.16
N VAL A 155 -5.30 -11.61 -0.44
CA VAL A 155 -4.43 -10.43 -0.41
C VAL A 155 -4.82 -9.54 0.77
N ASP A 156 -3.93 -9.44 1.76
CA ASP A 156 -4.15 -8.60 2.95
C ASP A 156 -3.91 -7.11 2.64
N ARG A 157 -2.90 -6.78 1.79
CA ARG A 157 -2.54 -5.39 1.47
C ARG A 157 -1.73 -5.26 0.16
N VAL A 158 -1.91 -4.15 -0.54
CA VAL A 158 -1.12 -3.75 -1.72
C VAL A 158 -0.59 -2.34 -1.53
N GLU A 159 0.72 -2.13 -1.61
CA GLU A 159 1.36 -0.82 -1.63
C GLU A 159 2.03 -0.56 -2.97
N LEU A 160 1.66 0.53 -3.65
CA LEU A 160 2.34 0.97 -4.87
C LEU A 160 3.69 1.63 -4.53
N SER A 161 4.76 1.25 -5.21
CA SER A 161 6.11 1.80 -5.03
C SER A 161 6.58 2.46 -6.32
N MET A 162 6.67 3.79 -6.30
CA MET A 162 7.19 4.56 -7.42
C MET A 162 8.70 4.70 -7.30
N GLU A 163 9.44 4.15 -8.26
CA GLU A 163 10.90 4.08 -8.19
C GLU A 163 11.57 5.15 -9.05
N ALA A 164 10.99 5.50 -10.20
CA ALA A 164 11.45 6.62 -11.02
C ALA A 164 10.33 7.25 -11.89
N VAL A 165 10.35 8.58 -12.02
CA VAL A 165 9.78 9.26 -13.19
C VAL A 165 10.89 9.32 -14.23
N LEU A 166 10.76 8.59 -15.34
CA LEU A 166 11.80 8.57 -16.38
C LEU A 166 11.64 9.76 -17.33
N GLN A 167 10.39 10.18 -17.59
CA GLN A 167 10.07 11.42 -18.31
C GLN A 167 8.83 12.08 -17.69
N PRO A 168 8.86 13.39 -17.38
CA PRO A 168 7.65 14.13 -17.00
C PRO A 168 6.65 14.18 -18.18
N PRO A 169 5.36 14.50 -17.94
CA PRO A 169 4.39 14.63 -19.02
C PRO A 169 4.88 15.62 -20.08
N GLN A 170 4.86 15.19 -21.34
CA GLN A 170 5.25 16.06 -22.44
C GLN A 170 4.10 17.02 -22.75
N GLU A 171 4.04 18.08 -21.96
CA GLU A 171 3.14 19.19 -22.20
C GLU A 171 3.43 19.72 -23.61
N ASN A 172 2.43 19.69 -24.50
CA ASN A 172 2.52 20.31 -25.82
C ASN A 172 2.47 21.83 -25.69
N LEU A 173 3.42 22.38 -24.94
CA LEU A 173 3.81 23.76 -25.00
C LEU A 173 4.40 23.97 -26.39
N VAL A 174 3.62 24.63 -27.24
CA VAL A 174 4.18 25.54 -28.23
C VAL A 174 4.91 26.63 -27.46
N GLY A 175 6.12 26.32 -27.02
CA GLY A 175 6.99 27.28 -26.36
C GLY A 175 7.34 28.39 -27.36
N PRO A 176 7.36 29.66 -26.94
CA PRO A 176 7.98 30.69 -27.76
C PRO A 176 9.43 30.27 -28.02
N LEU A 177 9.91 30.47 -29.24
CA LEU A 177 11.28 30.20 -29.70
C LEU A 177 12.29 30.37 -28.56
N ALA A 178 12.77 29.25 -28.02
CA ALA A 178 13.88 29.26 -27.08
C ALA A 178 15.09 29.79 -27.85
N THR A 179 15.45 31.04 -27.57
CA THR A 179 16.64 31.70 -28.12
C THR A 179 17.85 30.83 -27.81
N MET A 180 18.39 30.17 -28.83
CA MET A 180 19.65 29.45 -28.73
C MET A 180 20.72 30.43 -28.23
N PRO A 181 21.65 30.00 -27.35
CA PRO A 181 22.80 30.83 -27.02
C PRO A 181 23.60 31.07 -28.32
N PRO A 182 24.14 32.28 -28.56
CA PRO A 182 24.94 32.54 -29.74
C PRO A 182 26.16 31.63 -29.74
N VAL A 183 26.33 30.83 -30.79
CA VAL A 183 27.55 30.02 -30.98
C VAL A 183 28.69 31.00 -31.33
N PRO A 184 29.76 31.10 -30.53
CA PRO A 184 30.86 32.01 -30.85
C PRO A 184 31.59 31.54 -32.12
N GLY A 185 31.82 32.45 -33.07
CA GLY A 185 32.70 32.21 -34.22
C GLY A 185 32.06 31.97 -35.58
N LEU A 186 30.76 32.22 -35.78
CA LEU A 186 30.10 32.18 -37.10
C LEU A 186 29.30 33.47 -37.42
N GLU A 187 29.95 34.63 -37.28
CA GLU A 187 29.47 35.89 -37.82
C GLU A 187 29.92 36.02 -39.30
N GLY A 188 28.99 35.82 -40.25
CA GLY A 188 29.22 36.20 -41.66
C GLY A 188 29.01 35.15 -42.76
N LEU A 189 28.17 34.13 -42.57
CA LEU A 189 27.80 33.17 -43.63
C LEU A 189 26.27 32.99 -43.74
N ASP A 190 25.76 33.05 -44.96
CA ASP A 190 24.32 33.06 -45.27
C ASP A 190 23.56 31.83 -44.74
N GLY A 191 22.35 32.07 -44.22
CA GLY A 191 21.61 31.15 -43.34
C GLY A 191 21.32 29.76 -43.93
N THR A 192 21.30 29.62 -45.27
CA THR A 192 21.11 28.35 -45.95
C THR A 192 22.20 27.32 -45.61
N ILE A 193 23.46 27.76 -45.41
CA ILE A 193 24.58 26.86 -45.12
C ILE A 193 24.58 26.42 -43.64
N GLN A 194 24.24 27.31 -42.71
CA GLN A 194 24.08 26.96 -41.30
C GLN A 194 22.95 25.95 -41.09
N GLN A 195 21.82 26.11 -41.80
CA GLN A 195 20.69 25.18 -41.70
C GLN A 195 21.02 23.79 -42.29
N LEU A 196 21.83 23.73 -43.35
CA LEU A 196 22.35 22.47 -43.88
C LEU A 196 23.32 21.79 -42.90
N ALA A 197 24.25 22.56 -42.31
CA ALA A 197 25.22 22.05 -41.34
C ALA A 197 24.56 21.48 -40.07
N ALA A 198 23.52 22.14 -39.56
CA ALA A 198 22.73 21.64 -38.42
C ALA A 198 22.05 20.29 -38.72
N HIS A 199 21.53 20.11 -39.94
CA HIS A 199 20.89 18.87 -40.36
C HIS A 199 21.89 17.70 -40.48
N PHE A 200 23.12 17.96 -40.94
CA PHE A 200 24.17 16.93 -40.98
C PHE A 200 24.67 16.54 -39.58
N LEU A 201 24.84 17.51 -38.66
CA LEU A 201 25.27 17.24 -37.28
C LEU A 201 24.25 16.43 -36.48
N SER A 202 22.95 16.65 -36.69
CA SER A 202 21.91 15.84 -36.03
C SER A 202 21.92 14.37 -36.47
N ASN A 203 22.38 14.08 -37.69
CA ASN A 203 22.35 12.74 -38.25
C ASN A 203 23.61 11.91 -37.93
N THR A 204 24.75 12.55 -37.64
CA THR A 204 25.98 11.88 -37.21
C THR A 204 25.95 11.45 -35.74
N LEU A 205 25.30 12.22 -34.86
CA LEU A 205 25.09 11.85 -33.46
C LEU A 205 24.18 10.62 -33.28
N ALA A 206 23.32 10.30 -34.26
CA ALA A 206 22.44 9.14 -34.22
C ALA A 206 23.13 7.80 -34.55
N LEU A 207 24.37 7.82 -35.07
CA LEU A 207 25.11 6.63 -35.51
C LEU A 207 26.32 6.27 -34.63
N ALA A 208 26.69 7.10 -33.64
CA ALA A 208 27.81 6.87 -32.73
C ALA A 208 27.46 5.95 -31.52
N GLY A 209 26.39 5.14 -31.63
CA GLY A 209 25.77 4.40 -30.53
C GLY A 209 25.87 2.87 -30.63
N SER A 210 26.89 2.31 -31.28
CA SER A 210 27.07 0.86 -31.40
C SER A 210 28.54 0.45 -31.57
N GLY A 211 29.12 -0.27 -30.61
CA GLY A 211 30.48 -0.82 -30.75
C GLY A 211 31.16 -1.23 -29.43
N THR A 212 31.18 -2.53 -29.16
CA THR A 212 31.92 -3.26 -28.11
C THR A 212 33.46 -3.19 -28.22
N GLY A 213 34.19 -3.32 -27.10
CA GLY A 213 35.58 -3.83 -27.12
C GLY A 213 36.47 -3.49 -25.91
N THR A 214 36.97 -4.51 -25.20
CA THR A 214 38.05 -4.45 -24.17
C THR A 214 39.44 -4.63 -24.81
N PRO A 215 40.56 -4.32 -24.11
CA PRO A 215 41.30 -5.35 -23.34
C PRO A 215 42.04 -4.88 -22.06
N GLU A 216 42.58 -5.87 -21.33
CA GLU A 216 43.48 -5.81 -20.14
C GLU A 216 44.92 -5.40 -20.55
N ALA A 217 45.98 -5.25 -19.72
CA ALA A 217 46.26 -5.31 -18.27
C ALA A 217 47.32 -4.20 -17.99
N ASP A 218 47.63 -3.67 -16.81
CA ASP A 218 48.19 -4.25 -15.57
C ASP A 218 48.43 -3.03 -14.62
N SER A 219 48.86 -3.04 -13.34
CA SER A 219 49.43 -4.05 -12.43
C SER A 219 48.84 -3.92 -11.01
N MET A 220 49.39 -4.65 -10.02
CA MET A 220 48.99 -4.61 -8.61
C MET A 220 49.91 -3.72 -7.74
N GLU A 221 49.35 -3.10 -6.69
CA GLU A 221 49.86 -3.33 -5.33
C GLU A 221 48.79 -3.10 -4.25
N THR A 222 49.12 -3.38 -2.98
CA THR A 222 48.20 -3.93 -1.97
C THR A 222 47.80 -2.97 -0.85
N VAL A 223 46.66 -3.24 -0.20
CA VAL A 223 46.51 -3.64 1.22
C VAL A 223 45.01 -3.68 1.58
N ASN A 224 44.63 -4.64 2.41
CA ASN A 224 43.24 -4.92 2.80
C ASN A 224 43.19 -5.14 4.32
N GLU A 225 42.38 -4.39 5.08
CA GLU A 225 41.94 -4.78 6.42
C GLU A 225 40.66 -4.02 6.88
N VAL A 226 40.04 -4.53 7.95
CA VAL A 226 38.57 -4.52 8.15
C VAL A 226 38.15 -3.95 9.53
N GLU A 227 36.91 -3.42 9.58
CA GLU A 227 36.00 -3.17 10.75
C GLU A 227 36.14 -1.86 11.56
N PRO A 228 35.15 -1.46 12.41
CA PRO A 228 33.68 -1.68 12.44
C PRO A 228 32.89 -0.32 12.56
N PRO A 229 31.54 -0.25 12.78
CA PRO A 229 30.79 1.01 12.70
C PRO A 229 30.64 1.80 14.01
N THR A 230 30.51 3.13 13.92
CA THR A 230 30.31 4.04 15.07
C THR A 230 28.90 4.63 15.11
N THR A 231 28.25 4.54 16.28
CA THR A 231 26.96 5.18 16.62
C THR A 231 26.97 6.71 16.52
N PRO A 232 25.89 7.35 16.05
CA PRO A 232 25.72 8.80 16.17
C PRO A 232 25.24 9.21 17.58
N LEU A 233 25.83 10.28 18.13
CA LEU A 233 25.34 10.96 19.33
C LEU A 233 24.44 12.16 18.99
N LEU A 234 23.63 12.58 19.96
CA LEU A 234 22.60 13.61 19.81
C LEU A 234 23.19 15.03 19.67
N THR A 235 22.58 15.87 18.83
CA THR A 235 21.60 16.92 19.23
C THR A 235 21.48 18.01 18.15
N THR A 236 20.31 18.15 17.52
CA THR A 236 19.83 19.45 17.02
C THR A 236 18.32 19.55 17.27
N ASN A 237 17.87 20.66 17.85
CA ASN A 237 16.45 20.89 18.13
C ASN A 237 15.68 21.22 16.85
N GLY A 238 14.96 20.23 16.32
CA GLY A 238 13.79 20.48 15.46
C GLY A 238 12.52 20.41 16.31
N SER A 239 11.74 21.48 16.35
CA SER A 239 10.45 21.49 17.07
C SER A 239 9.42 20.61 16.36
N ALA A 240 9.34 19.35 16.77
CA ALA A 240 8.27 18.45 16.34
C ALA A 240 6.91 19.03 16.80
N TRP A 241 6.05 19.36 15.83
CA TRP A 241 4.68 19.80 16.13
C TRP A 241 3.92 18.64 16.78
N ARG A 242 3.53 18.82 18.04
CA ARG A 242 2.68 17.86 18.75
C ARG A 242 1.27 17.94 18.18
N LYS A 243 0.66 16.80 17.82
CA LYS A 243 -0.77 16.76 17.52
C LYS A 243 -1.56 17.13 18.79
N PRO A 244 -2.55 18.04 18.72
CA PRO A 244 -3.31 18.46 19.88
C PRO A 244 -4.12 17.30 20.45
N SER A 245 -4.29 17.28 21.78
CA SER A 245 -5.10 16.27 22.45
C SER A 245 -6.60 16.44 22.16
N VAL A 246 -7.42 15.42 22.46
CA VAL A 246 -8.87 15.49 22.26
C VAL A 246 -9.50 16.63 23.07
N ASP A 247 -9.17 16.75 24.35
CA ASP A 247 -9.69 17.84 25.20
C ASP A 247 -9.25 19.23 24.68
N GLU A 248 -8.03 19.37 24.12
CA GLU A 248 -7.58 20.60 23.43
C GLU A 248 -8.40 20.90 22.16
N LEU A 249 -8.75 19.88 21.36
CA LEU A 249 -9.57 20.06 20.15
C LEU A 249 -10.98 20.58 20.49
N PHE A 250 -11.65 20.01 21.50
CA PHE A 250 -12.97 20.51 21.91
C PHE A 250 -12.88 21.88 22.60
N SER A 251 -11.82 22.15 23.36
CA SER A 251 -11.54 23.50 23.90
C SER A 251 -11.31 24.54 22.78
N ALA A 252 -10.75 24.13 21.65
CA ALA A 252 -10.56 24.99 20.47
C ALA A 252 -11.87 25.21 19.69
N VAL A 253 -12.84 24.29 19.76
CA VAL A 253 -14.17 24.44 19.15
C VAL A 253 -15.00 25.53 19.85
N GLU A 254 -15.02 25.56 21.19
CA GLU A 254 -15.83 26.51 21.97
C GLU A 254 -15.81 27.97 21.45
N PRO A 255 -14.63 28.62 21.24
CA PRO A 255 -14.59 30.01 20.80
C PRO A 255 -14.86 30.21 19.29
N ILE A 256 -15.20 29.16 18.53
CA ILE A 256 -15.53 29.18 17.09
C ILE A 256 -17.06 29.07 16.89
N LEU A 257 -17.77 28.55 17.89
CA LEU A 257 -19.23 28.44 17.92
C LEU A 257 -19.86 29.84 17.76
N SER A 258 -20.80 29.95 16.82
CA SER A 258 -21.47 31.21 16.47
C SER A 258 -22.82 30.95 15.82
N GLU A 259 -23.75 31.90 15.94
CA GLU A 259 -25.07 31.87 15.29
C GLU A 259 -24.99 31.63 13.77
N ALA A 260 -23.94 32.13 13.11
CA ALA A 260 -23.69 31.88 11.68
C ALA A 260 -23.39 30.41 11.37
N LEU A 261 -22.66 29.71 12.24
CA LEU A 261 -22.38 28.28 12.09
C LEU A 261 -23.62 27.43 12.43
N VAL A 262 -24.38 27.83 13.45
CA VAL A 262 -25.69 27.22 13.79
C VAL A 262 -26.65 27.32 12.61
N GLY A 263 -26.74 28.48 11.95
CA GLY A 263 -27.60 28.69 10.77
C GLY A 263 -27.20 27.86 9.53
N GLN A 264 -25.94 27.45 9.40
CA GLN A 264 -25.48 26.56 8.32
C GLN A 264 -25.72 25.09 8.65
N VAL A 265 -25.41 24.69 9.88
CA VAL A 265 -25.41 23.29 10.32
C VAL A 265 -26.83 22.86 10.76
N GLY A 266 -27.35 23.44 11.84
CA GLY A 266 -28.73 23.27 12.31
C GLY A 266 -29.04 21.90 12.92
N ALA A 267 -28.09 21.27 13.63
CA ALA A 267 -28.21 19.91 14.16
C ALA A 267 -27.36 19.68 15.43
N SER A 268 -27.72 18.66 16.21
CA SER A 268 -27.01 18.22 17.41
C SER A 268 -26.27 16.90 17.21
N TYR A 269 -24.99 16.86 17.61
CA TYR A 269 -24.06 15.76 17.37
C TYR A 269 -23.54 15.18 18.68
N GLN A 270 -23.48 13.85 18.76
CA GLN A 270 -22.72 13.12 19.76
C GLN A 270 -21.49 12.48 19.10
N VAL A 271 -20.31 12.67 19.67
CA VAL A 271 -19.04 12.10 19.19
C VAL A 271 -18.51 11.10 20.22
N ASN A 272 -18.57 9.82 19.88
CA ASN A 272 -18.06 8.70 20.67
C ASN A 272 -16.67 8.34 20.17
N ILE A 273 -15.65 8.60 21.00
CA ILE A 273 -14.25 8.43 20.63
C ILE A 273 -13.71 7.15 21.26
N ALA A 274 -13.24 6.22 20.43
CA ALA A 274 -12.56 5.02 20.88
C ALA A 274 -11.09 5.35 21.24
N LEU A 275 -10.73 5.15 22.51
CA LEU A 275 -9.37 5.34 23.02
C LEU A 275 -8.52 4.09 22.78
N PRO A 276 -7.17 4.21 22.72
CA PRO A 276 -6.25 3.08 22.65
C PRO A 276 -6.38 2.05 23.79
N SER A 277 -6.97 2.45 24.91
CA SER A 277 -7.27 1.56 26.06
C SER A 277 -8.50 0.67 25.87
N GLY A 278 -9.26 0.82 24.78
CA GLY A 278 -10.54 0.15 24.55
C GLY A 278 -11.73 0.80 25.27
N ALA A 279 -11.49 1.86 26.05
CA ALA A 279 -12.54 2.70 26.60
C ALA A 279 -13.09 3.68 25.56
N TRP A 280 -14.28 4.23 25.83
CA TRP A 280 -14.89 5.28 25.01
C TRP A 280 -14.96 6.59 25.80
N SER A 281 -14.70 7.72 25.13
CA SER A 281 -15.02 9.06 25.66
C SER A 281 -16.03 9.71 24.75
N THR A 282 -17.16 10.12 25.34
CA THR A 282 -18.24 10.80 24.63
C THR A 282 -18.11 12.32 24.80
N TYR A 283 -18.30 13.02 23.69
CA TYR A 283 -18.41 14.47 23.60
C TYR A 283 -19.69 14.82 22.84
N PHE A 284 -20.12 16.08 22.96
CA PHE A 284 -21.24 16.62 22.21
C PHE A 284 -20.85 17.93 21.51
N ILE A 285 -21.51 18.19 20.38
CA ILE A 285 -21.47 19.46 19.64
C ILE A 285 -22.91 19.74 19.26
N ASP A 286 -23.55 20.69 19.93
CA ASP A 286 -24.89 21.16 19.63
C ASP A 286 -24.81 22.43 18.77
N LEU A 287 -25.25 22.32 17.52
CA LEU A 287 -25.37 23.42 16.57
C LEU A 287 -26.84 23.59 16.12
N SER A 288 -27.80 23.26 17.00
CA SER A 288 -29.24 23.40 16.74
C SER A 288 -29.80 24.79 17.06
N SER A 289 -29.21 25.51 18.03
CA SER A 289 -29.78 26.76 18.56
C SER A 289 -28.76 27.71 19.21
N GLY A 290 -29.10 29.00 19.23
CA GLY A 290 -28.27 30.06 19.82
C GLY A 290 -26.92 30.22 19.12
N ASN A 291 -25.85 30.36 19.90
CA ASN A 291 -24.47 30.35 19.39
C ASN A 291 -23.90 28.93 19.21
N GLY A 292 -24.63 27.88 19.60
CA GLY A 292 -24.11 26.52 19.72
C GLY A 292 -23.35 26.26 21.02
N ARG A 293 -23.16 24.99 21.36
CA ARG A 293 -22.46 24.51 22.56
C ARG A 293 -21.61 23.28 22.20
N ALA A 294 -20.45 23.12 22.82
CA ALA A 294 -19.68 21.89 22.74
C ALA A 294 -19.17 21.52 24.13
N GLY A 295 -18.86 20.25 24.35
CA GLY A 295 -18.35 19.80 25.64
C GLY A 295 -18.23 18.29 25.76
N ARG A 296 -17.77 17.83 26.93
CA ARG A 296 -17.62 16.42 27.26
C ARG A 296 -18.90 15.88 27.88
N GLY A 297 -19.31 14.68 27.49
CA GLY A 297 -20.57 14.05 27.89
C GLY A 297 -21.57 13.88 26.74
N VAL A 298 -22.76 13.40 27.08
CA VAL A 298 -23.90 13.22 26.17
C VAL A 298 -24.62 14.57 26.02
N PRO A 299 -25.17 14.93 24.84
CA PRO A 299 -25.98 16.15 24.71
C PRO A 299 -27.21 16.13 25.62
N GLU A 300 -27.71 17.32 25.97
CA GLU A 300 -28.89 17.50 26.84
C GLU A 300 -30.23 17.09 26.16
N GLY A 301 -30.22 16.91 24.84
CA GLY A 301 -31.34 16.41 24.03
C GLY A 301 -30.95 15.18 23.20
N SER A 302 -31.88 14.68 22.39
CA SER A 302 -31.60 13.60 21.44
C SER A 302 -30.66 14.08 20.34
N PRO A 303 -29.49 13.44 20.11
CA PRO A 303 -28.61 13.79 18.99
C PRO A 303 -29.26 13.38 17.65
N ASP A 304 -29.19 14.26 16.67
CA ASP A 304 -29.59 13.95 15.27
C ASP A 304 -28.58 13.01 14.61
N VAL A 305 -27.33 13.08 15.05
CA VAL A 305 -26.20 12.31 14.53
C VAL A 305 -25.30 11.82 15.67
N ILE A 306 -25.01 10.52 15.70
CA ILE A 306 -23.98 9.90 16.54
C ILE A 306 -22.82 9.48 15.63
N LEU A 307 -21.63 10.00 15.94
CA LEU A 307 -20.37 9.71 15.27
C LEU A 307 -19.53 8.78 16.14
N GLU A 308 -19.03 7.68 15.60
CA GLU A 308 -18.10 6.76 16.27
C GLU A 308 -16.77 6.75 15.49
N VAL A 309 -15.67 7.09 16.16
CA VAL A 309 -14.35 7.32 15.52
C VAL A 309 -13.20 7.03 16.50
N ALA A 310 -12.04 6.62 15.99
CA ALA A 310 -10.83 6.47 16.81
C ALA A 310 -10.17 7.83 17.09
N GLU A 311 -9.54 7.99 18.26
CA GLU A 311 -8.85 9.23 18.66
C GLU A 311 -7.92 9.81 17.58
N LYS A 312 -7.08 8.96 16.96
CA LYS A 312 -6.15 9.35 15.89
C LYS A 312 -6.88 9.90 14.65
N ASP A 313 -7.98 9.25 14.25
CA ASP A 313 -8.71 9.60 13.03
C ASP A 313 -9.55 10.88 13.27
N LEU A 314 -9.98 11.13 14.51
CA LEU A 314 -10.57 12.42 14.90
C LEU A 314 -9.55 13.56 14.84
N GLN A 315 -8.33 13.37 15.37
CA GLN A 315 -7.26 14.36 15.27
C GLN A 315 -6.96 14.69 13.80
N ASP A 316 -6.83 13.66 12.95
CA ASP A 316 -6.60 13.83 11.52
C ASP A 316 -7.78 14.49 10.79
N LEU A 317 -9.02 14.26 11.25
CA LEU A 317 -10.22 14.92 10.73
C LEU A 317 -10.26 16.42 11.06
N PHE A 318 -9.90 16.80 12.29
CA PHE A 318 -9.89 18.19 12.76
C PHE A 318 -8.70 18.99 12.21
N LEU A 319 -7.54 18.35 12.05
CA LEU A 319 -6.41 18.88 11.27
C LEU A 319 -6.74 18.89 9.76
N GLY A 320 -7.70 18.08 9.33
CA GLY A 320 -8.15 17.89 7.95
C GLY A 320 -7.10 17.25 7.05
N ASP A 321 -6.24 16.42 7.64
CA ASP A 321 -5.42 15.42 6.95
C ASP A 321 -6.31 14.24 6.48
N LEU A 322 -7.43 14.00 7.19
CA LEU A 322 -8.47 13.05 6.84
C LEU A 322 -9.75 13.80 6.41
N ARG A 323 -10.38 13.38 5.31
CA ARG A 323 -11.66 13.95 4.83
C ARG A 323 -12.86 13.20 5.42
N PRO A 324 -13.95 13.87 5.85
CA PRO A 324 -15.10 13.21 6.49
C PRO A 324 -15.71 12.08 5.65
N LEU A 325 -16.02 12.35 4.39
CA LEU A 325 -16.61 11.36 3.47
C LEU A 325 -15.67 10.16 3.24
N GLY A 326 -14.35 10.38 3.21
CA GLY A 326 -13.36 9.31 3.07
C GLY A 326 -13.23 8.45 4.33
N ALA A 327 -13.32 9.06 5.52
CA ALA A 327 -13.37 8.35 6.79
C ALA A 327 -14.61 7.47 6.89
N TYR A 328 -15.77 7.98 6.46
CA TYR A 328 -17.04 7.24 6.43
C TYR A 328 -17.00 6.05 5.47
N MET A 329 -16.62 6.28 4.20
CA MET A 329 -16.54 5.23 3.19
C MET A 329 -15.51 4.13 3.52
N SER A 330 -14.46 4.45 4.30
CA SER A 330 -13.48 3.47 4.79
C SER A 330 -13.86 2.80 6.12
N GLY A 331 -15.04 3.10 6.67
CA GLY A 331 -15.53 2.54 7.94
C GLY A 331 -14.79 3.04 9.20
N ARG A 332 -13.90 4.05 9.07
CA ARG A 332 -13.12 4.64 10.18
C ARG A 332 -13.89 5.70 10.96
N LEU A 333 -14.90 6.29 10.34
CA LEU A 333 -15.92 7.13 10.96
C LEU A 333 -17.26 6.44 10.73
N GLN A 334 -17.87 5.86 11.76
CA GLN A 334 -19.23 5.35 11.64
C GLN A 334 -20.22 6.47 12.00
N VAL A 335 -21.31 6.56 11.22
CA VAL A 335 -22.36 7.55 11.37
C VAL A 335 -23.67 6.81 11.65
N ARG A 336 -24.38 7.18 12.70
CA ARG A 336 -25.75 6.76 12.98
C ARG A 336 -26.64 8.01 13.04
N GLY A 337 -27.73 8.04 12.28
CA GLY A 337 -28.55 9.25 12.09
C GLY A 337 -28.53 9.72 10.64
N ASP A 338 -28.82 11.00 10.39
CA ASP A 338 -28.83 11.54 9.02
C ASP A 338 -27.40 11.81 8.52
N LEU A 339 -27.00 11.12 7.45
CA LEU A 339 -25.71 11.27 6.80
C LEU A 339 -25.47 12.67 6.22
N HIS A 340 -26.52 13.36 5.75
CA HIS A 340 -26.38 14.71 5.22
C HIS A 340 -26.04 15.71 6.34
N LEU A 341 -26.67 15.56 7.51
CA LEU A 341 -26.31 16.33 8.69
C LEU A 341 -24.90 15.97 9.18
N ALA A 342 -24.53 14.68 9.16
CA ALA A 342 -23.17 14.25 9.51
C ALA A 342 -22.08 14.94 8.66
N LEU A 343 -22.32 15.11 7.35
CA LEU A 343 -21.38 15.77 6.45
C LEU A 343 -21.34 17.30 6.64
N LYS A 344 -22.43 17.95 7.07
CA LYS A 344 -22.43 19.39 7.39
C LYS A 344 -21.45 19.77 8.51
N LEU A 345 -21.06 18.84 9.38
CA LEU A 345 -20.04 19.08 10.41
C LEU A 345 -18.67 19.46 9.81
N GLU A 346 -18.44 19.24 8.52
CA GLU A 346 -17.25 19.76 7.82
C GLU A 346 -17.16 21.30 7.85
N GLU A 347 -18.29 22.02 7.92
CA GLU A 347 -18.27 23.50 8.04
C GLU A 347 -17.65 23.97 9.36
N LEU A 348 -17.80 23.22 10.46
CA LEU A 348 -17.08 23.49 11.71
C LEU A 348 -15.56 23.36 11.51
N VAL A 349 -15.11 22.30 10.82
CA VAL A 349 -13.68 22.06 10.54
C VAL A 349 -13.11 23.17 9.64
N LYS A 350 -13.88 23.63 8.63
CA LYS A 350 -13.51 24.78 7.79
C LYS A 350 -13.41 26.06 8.61
N ALA A 351 -14.39 26.33 9.50
CA ALA A 351 -14.36 27.48 10.40
C ALA A 351 -13.14 27.47 11.33
N MET A 352 -12.71 26.30 11.82
CA MET A 352 -11.46 26.19 12.57
C MET A 352 -10.22 26.50 11.74
N LYS A 353 -10.16 25.98 10.51
CA LYS A 353 -9.03 26.23 9.60
C LYS A 353 -8.91 27.70 9.19
N GLN A 354 -10.03 28.41 9.06
CA GLN A 354 -10.06 29.82 8.66
C GLN A 354 -9.61 30.78 9.78
N ARG A 355 -9.55 30.30 11.04
CA ARG A 355 -9.13 31.08 12.20
C ARG A 355 -7.69 30.80 12.66
N ARG A 356 -6.99 29.90 11.97
CA ARG A 356 -5.61 29.47 12.25
C ARG A 356 -4.62 30.05 11.26
#